data_AF-A0A942YDN1-F1
#
_entry.id   AF-A0A942YDN1-F1
#
_cell.length_a   1.000
_cell.length_b   1.000
_cell.length_c   1.000
_cell.angle_alpha   90.00
_cell.angle_beta   90.00
_cell.angle_gamma   90.00
#
_symmetry.space_group_name_H-M   'P 1'
#
loop_
_entity.id
_entity.type
_entity.pdbx_description
1 polymer ?
#
loop_
_entity_poly.entity_id
_entity_poly.type
_entity_poly.pdbx_seq_one_letter_code
_entity_poly.pdbx_strand_id
1 'polypeptide(L)'
;MIIIKEEQSAEAVKETASMRWKSITRNLGISFMGAIFTGFIFGLLLRLVMGIIAFFFPHMASGFHFSGTLMIVILGIAVTLANSIIYTIVFQTSRISLIRKGFYFGLLSLIIFGTPLFLSNPNNELFGPQAPLGISLFSALFFIWAFLLVWSIERITKWMEQSNGRLKLAYISFAILVIPAAVMLFNMFLEIFYEMIPAIIENFSR
;
A
#
# COMPACT_ATOMS: atom_id res chain seq x y z
N MET A 1 43.69 -10.41 26.33
CA MET A 1 42.43 -9.86 26.89
C MET A 1 41.67 -8.96 25.91
N ILE A 2 42.34 -8.28 24.96
CA ILE A 2 41.70 -7.45 23.93
C ILE A 2 40.98 -8.30 22.86
N ILE A 3 41.60 -9.39 22.41
CA ILE A 3 41.07 -10.30 21.37
C ILE A 3 39.73 -10.95 21.76
N ILE A 4 39.61 -11.39 23.03
CA ILE A 4 38.37 -12.01 23.56
C ILE A 4 37.20 -11.00 23.61
N LYS A 5 37.50 -9.71 23.80
CA LYS A 5 36.50 -8.64 23.85
C LYS A 5 35.99 -8.29 22.45
N GLU A 6 36.85 -8.36 21.44
CA GLU A 6 36.47 -8.16 20.03
C GLU A 6 35.59 -9.31 19.52
N GLU A 7 35.92 -10.57 19.82
CA GLU A 7 35.10 -11.73 19.42
C GLU A 7 33.70 -11.70 20.04
N GLN A 8 33.60 -11.40 21.35
CA GLN A 8 32.30 -11.25 22.02
C GLN A 8 31.48 -10.08 21.46
N SER A 9 32.14 -8.98 21.08
CA SER A 9 31.47 -7.84 20.45
C SER A 9 30.95 -8.18 19.03
N ALA A 10 31.72 -8.94 18.25
CA ALA A 10 31.35 -9.34 16.90
C ALA A 10 30.20 -10.36 16.89
N GLU A 11 30.17 -11.29 17.85
CA GLU A 11 29.07 -12.23 18.03
C GLU A 11 27.77 -11.53 18.46
N ALA A 12 27.85 -10.62 19.43
CA ALA A 12 26.69 -9.83 19.87
C ALA A 12 26.10 -8.98 18.73
N VAL A 13 26.95 -8.40 17.88
CA VAL A 13 26.52 -7.64 16.69
C VAL A 13 25.84 -8.55 15.66
N LYS A 14 26.40 -9.74 15.38
CA LYS A 14 25.80 -10.72 14.45
C LYS A 14 24.45 -11.24 14.96
N GLU A 15 24.33 -11.51 16.26
CA GLU A 15 23.10 -11.99 16.88
C GLU A 15 21.99 -10.92 16.83
N THR A 16 22.34 -9.67 17.15
CA THR A 16 21.43 -8.53 17.08
C THR A 16 20.95 -8.27 15.65
N ALA A 17 21.85 -8.34 14.67
CA ALA A 17 21.49 -8.19 13.25
C ALA A 17 20.56 -9.33 12.79
N SER A 18 20.87 -10.58 13.15
CA SER A 18 20.05 -11.76 12.84
C SER A 18 18.63 -11.66 13.42
N MET A 19 18.51 -11.23 14.67
CA MET A 19 17.21 -11.00 15.31
C MET A 19 16.40 -9.90 14.60
N ARG A 20 17.05 -8.82 14.17
CA ARG A 20 16.39 -7.73 13.45
C ARG A 20 15.85 -8.18 12.10
N TRP A 21 16.63 -8.95 11.33
CA TRP A 21 16.21 -9.50 10.04
C TRP A 21 15.05 -10.49 10.17
N LYS A 22 15.08 -11.38 11.18
CA LYS A 22 13.96 -12.29 11.47
C LYS A 22 12.66 -11.51 11.78
N SER A 23 12.76 -10.44 12.56
CA SER A 23 11.60 -9.61 12.89
C SER A 23 11.05 -8.89 11.66
N ILE A 24 11.91 -8.29 10.83
CA ILE A 24 11.50 -7.57 9.60
C ILE A 24 10.84 -8.52 8.59
N THR A 25 11.48 -9.66 8.29
CA THR A 25 10.95 -10.65 7.33
C THR A 25 9.59 -11.19 7.75
N ARG A 26 9.44 -11.53 9.04
CA ARG A 26 8.15 -11.94 9.62
C ARG A 26 7.10 -10.84 9.47
N ASN A 27 7.44 -9.62 9.85
CA ASN A 27 6.52 -8.49 9.86
C ASN A 27 6.05 -8.14 8.43
N LEU A 28 6.96 -8.13 7.46
CA LEU A 28 6.64 -7.95 6.03
C LEU A 28 5.74 -9.09 5.53
N GLY A 29 6.04 -10.33 5.89
CA GLY A 29 5.20 -11.49 5.55
C GLY A 29 3.76 -11.35 6.04
N ILE A 30 3.58 -10.94 7.30
CA ILE A 30 2.26 -10.63 7.89
C ILE A 30 1.57 -9.50 7.10
N SER A 31 2.32 -8.45 6.78
CA SER A 31 1.80 -7.32 6.03
C SER A 31 1.36 -7.68 4.61
N PHE A 32 2.11 -8.55 3.93
CA PHE A 32 1.74 -9.05 2.60
C PHE A 32 0.46 -9.88 2.62
N MET A 33 0.28 -10.72 3.64
CA MET A 33 -0.99 -11.45 3.81
C MET A 33 -2.17 -10.50 3.99
N GLY A 34 -2.01 -9.47 4.83
CA GLY A 34 -3.01 -8.42 5.00
C GLY A 34 -3.29 -7.64 3.73
N ALA A 35 -2.24 -7.38 2.94
CA ALA A 35 -2.30 -6.63 1.70
C ALA A 35 -3.06 -7.36 0.59
N ILE A 36 -2.94 -8.70 0.47
CA ILE A 36 -3.70 -9.46 -0.52
C ILE A 36 -5.21 -9.32 -0.26
N PHE A 37 -5.62 -9.57 0.99
CA PHE A 37 -7.03 -9.47 1.37
C PHE A 37 -7.57 -8.05 1.20
N THR A 38 -6.81 -7.07 1.71
CA THR A 38 -7.18 -5.65 1.61
C THR A 38 -7.23 -5.17 0.17
N GLY A 39 -6.24 -5.55 -0.64
CA GLY A 39 -6.12 -5.12 -2.03
C GLY A 39 -7.20 -5.70 -2.93
N PHE A 40 -7.65 -6.93 -2.66
CA PHE A 40 -8.82 -7.49 -3.31
C PHE A 40 -10.08 -6.64 -3.07
N ILE A 41 -10.34 -6.32 -1.79
CA ILE A 41 -11.49 -5.46 -1.42
C ILE A 41 -11.34 -4.06 -2.01
N PHE A 42 -10.15 -3.49 -1.94
CA PHE A 42 -9.86 -2.16 -2.48
C PHE A 42 -10.09 -2.09 -3.99
N GLY A 43 -9.67 -3.11 -4.75
CA GLY A 43 -9.94 -3.18 -6.18
C GLY A 43 -11.44 -3.25 -6.50
N LEU A 44 -12.22 -4.00 -5.71
CA LEU A 44 -13.69 -4.00 -5.85
C LEU A 44 -14.30 -2.64 -5.50
N LEU A 45 -13.80 -1.97 -4.46
CA LEU A 45 -14.25 -0.63 -4.10
C LEU A 45 -13.88 0.42 -5.15
N LEU A 46 -12.70 0.33 -5.77
CA LEU A 46 -12.31 1.16 -6.91
C LEU A 46 -13.30 0.99 -8.06
N ARG A 47 -13.67 -0.25 -8.37
CA ARG A 47 -14.68 -0.54 -9.40
C ARG A 47 -16.04 0.05 -9.03
N LEU A 48 -16.43 -0.03 -7.76
CA LEU A 48 -17.66 0.58 -7.26
C LEU A 48 -17.64 2.10 -7.39
N VAL A 49 -16.54 2.78 -7.01
CA VAL A 49 -16.38 4.23 -7.16
C VAL A 49 -16.52 4.64 -8.63
N MET A 50 -15.89 3.93 -9.55
CA MET A 50 -16.05 4.16 -10.99
C MET A 50 -17.51 3.99 -11.43
N GLY A 51 -18.21 2.98 -10.90
CA GLY A 51 -19.64 2.76 -11.15
C GLY A 51 -20.53 3.89 -10.63
N ILE A 52 -20.25 4.43 -9.44
CA ILE A 52 -20.96 5.58 -8.88
C ILE A 52 -20.75 6.81 -9.76
N ILE A 53 -19.51 7.10 -10.18
CA ILE A 53 -19.23 8.23 -11.07
C ILE A 53 -19.96 8.06 -12.41
N ALA A 54 -19.91 6.86 -12.99
CA ALA A 54 -20.60 6.53 -14.24
C ALA A 54 -22.14 6.68 -14.14
N PHE A 55 -22.74 6.44 -12.98
CA PHE A 55 -24.18 6.65 -12.76
C PHE A 55 -24.56 8.13 -12.90
N PHE A 56 -23.76 9.04 -12.33
CA PHE A 56 -23.99 10.49 -12.43
C PHE A 56 -23.52 11.09 -13.76
N PHE A 57 -22.55 10.46 -14.42
CA PHE A 57 -21.96 10.92 -15.68
C PHE A 57 -21.90 9.79 -16.72
N PRO A 58 -23.04 9.41 -17.32
CA PRO A 58 -23.16 8.22 -18.16
C PRO A 58 -22.31 8.26 -19.43
N HIS A 59 -21.99 9.45 -19.94
CA HIS A 59 -21.17 9.61 -21.14
C HIS A 59 -19.70 9.16 -20.95
N MET A 60 -19.24 9.02 -19.69
CA MET A 60 -17.92 8.45 -19.36
C MET A 60 -17.97 6.93 -19.15
N ALA A 61 -19.15 6.32 -19.16
CA ALA A 61 -19.31 4.90 -18.87
C ALA A 61 -18.98 4.04 -20.11
N SER A 62 -18.00 3.15 -20.01
CA SER A 62 -17.71 2.14 -21.03
C SER A 62 -18.48 0.82 -20.84
N GLY A 63 -19.30 0.72 -19.79
CA GLY A 63 -20.06 -0.47 -19.41
C GLY A 63 -19.33 -1.42 -18.46
N PHE A 64 -20.03 -2.48 -18.01
CA PHE A 64 -19.42 -3.52 -17.17
C PHE A 64 -18.67 -4.53 -18.04
N HIS A 65 -17.34 -4.56 -17.89
CA HIS A 65 -16.48 -5.57 -18.47
C HIS A 65 -15.83 -6.41 -17.37
N PHE A 66 -15.99 -7.73 -17.44
CA PHE A 66 -15.40 -8.64 -16.47
C PHE A 66 -13.87 -8.56 -16.47
N SER A 67 -13.25 -8.48 -17.66
CA SER A 67 -11.81 -8.29 -17.83
C SER A 67 -11.31 -7.01 -17.17
N GLY A 68 -12.01 -5.88 -17.35
CA GLY A 68 -11.68 -4.61 -16.72
C GLY A 68 -11.80 -4.66 -15.19
N THR A 69 -12.81 -5.35 -14.67
CA THR A 69 -12.98 -5.55 -13.22
C THR A 69 -11.83 -6.38 -12.64
N LEU A 70 -11.47 -7.47 -13.31
CA LEU A 70 -10.38 -8.34 -12.89
C LEU A 70 -9.05 -7.59 -12.90
N MET A 71 -8.78 -6.80 -13.94
CA MET A 71 -7.59 -5.94 -14.03
C MET A 71 -7.51 -4.95 -12.87
N ILE A 72 -8.60 -4.27 -12.52
CA ILE A 72 -8.66 -3.34 -11.39
C ILE A 72 -8.43 -4.07 -10.06
N VAL A 73 -8.96 -5.28 -9.91
CA VAL A 73 -8.72 -6.10 -8.71
C VAL A 73 -7.25 -6.50 -8.58
N ILE A 74 -6.62 -6.96 -9.67
CA ILE A 74 -5.18 -7.27 -9.69
C ILE A 74 -4.36 -6.02 -9.35
N LEU A 75 -4.70 -4.88 -9.95
CA LEU A 75 -4.05 -3.61 -9.66
C LEU A 75 -4.20 -3.22 -8.17
N GLY A 76 -5.41 -3.37 -7.61
CA GLY A 76 -5.68 -3.13 -6.20
C GLY A 76 -4.81 -3.99 -5.27
N ILE A 77 -4.63 -5.27 -5.61
CA ILE A 77 -3.71 -6.17 -4.90
C ILE A 77 -2.27 -5.68 -5.02
N ALA A 78 -1.81 -5.40 -6.24
CA ALA A 78 -0.44 -4.98 -6.51
C ALA A 78 -0.06 -3.68 -5.78
N VAL A 79 -0.91 -2.65 -5.88
CA VAL A 79 -0.73 -1.35 -5.21
C VAL A 79 -0.74 -1.51 -3.69
N THR A 80 -1.65 -2.34 -3.16
CA THR A 80 -1.72 -2.58 -1.71
C THR A 80 -0.49 -3.34 -1.22
N LEU A 81 0.00 -4.29 -2.01
CA LEU A 81 1.19 -5.08 -1.69
C LEU A 81 2.43 -4.18 -1.60
N ALA A 82 2.65 -3.30 -2.58
CA ALA A 82 3.73 -2.32 -2.55
C ALA A 82 3.65 -1.40 -1.32
N ASN A 83 2.47 -0.83 -1.07
CA ASN A 83 2.24 0.09 0.05
C ASN A 83 2.37 -0.58 1.43
N SER A 84 2.11 -1.88 1.52
CA SER A 84 2.29 -2.62 2.77
C SER A 84 3.76 -2.67 3.22
N ILE A 85 4.73 -2.53 2.30
CA ILE A 85 6.16 -2.37 2.66
C ILE A 85 6.34 -1.06 3.42
N ILE A 86 5.85 0.05 2.88
CA ILE A 86 5.95 1.38 3.49
C ILE A 86 5.28 1.34 4.87
N TYR A 87 4.06 0.81 4.95
CA TYR A 87 3.35 0.67 6.21
C TYR A 87 4.15 -0.16 7.23
N THR A 88 4.74 -1.27 6.81
CA THR A 88 5.54 -2.15 7.68
C THR A 88 6.72 -1.42 8.28
N ILE A 89 7.47 -0.70 7.45
CA ILE A 89 8.69 0.01 7.85
C ILE A 89 8.35 1.16 8.80
N VAL A 90 7.27 1.90 8.54
CA VAL A 90 6.96 3.15 9.24
C VAL A 90 6.07 2.92 10.47
N PHE A 91 5.04 2.08 10.37
CA PHE A 91 3.94 2.07 11.34
C PHE A 91 3.76 0.75 12.09
N GLN A 92 4.17 -0.41 11.54
CA GLN A 92 3.83 -1.71 12.14
C GLN A 92 4.40 -1.89 13.55
N THR A 93 5.62 -1.42 13.81
CA THR A 93 6.27 -1.48 15.13
C THR A 93 5.87 -0.34 16.07
N SER A 94 5.15 0.66 15.58
CA SER A 94 4.74 1.81 16.40
C SER A 94 3.65 1.41 17.40
N ARG A 95 3.71 1.96 18.62
CA ARG A 95 2.72 1.76 19.70
C ARG A 95 1.46 2.63 19.55
N ILE A 96 1.29 3.24 18.38
CA ILE A 96 0.18 4.14 18.09
C ILE A 96 -1.11 3.31 17.94
N SER A 97 -2.24 3.85 18.38
CA SER A 97 -3.56 3.22 18.22
C SER A 97 -3.88 2.94 16.75
N LEU A 98 -4.59 1.84 16.47
CA LEU A 98 -5.08 1.45 15.14
C LEU A 98 -5.67 2.63 14.36
N ILE A 99 -6.57 3.39 15.00
CA ILE A 99 -7.27 4.51 14.36
C ILE A 99 -6.28 5.57 13.84
N ARG A 100 -5.32 5.96 14.69
CA ARG A 100 -4.29 6.93 14.32
C ARG A 100 -3.35 6.38 13.22
N LYS A 101 -3.01 5.09 13.23
CA LYS A 101 -2.22 4.47 12.15
C LYS A 101 -2.96 4.56 10.82
N GLY A 102 -4.25 4.20 10.79
CA GLY A 102 -5.09 4.31 9.60
C GLY A 102 -5.21 5.74 9.10
N PHE A 103 -5.41 6.70 10.01
CA PHE A 103 -5.48 8.12 9.67
C PHE A 103 -4.17 8.65 9.09
N TYR A 104 -3.02 8.44 9.76
CA TYR A 104 -1.73 8.92 9.27
C TYR A 104 -1.30 8.24 7.98
N PHE A 105 -1.54 6.93 7.84
CA PHE A 105 -1.22 6.22 6.62
C PHE A 105 -2.14 6.62 5.46
N GLY A 106 -3.43 6.84 5.73
CA GLY A 106 -4.38 7.39 4.76
C GLY A 106 -3.98 8.78 4.28
N LEU A 107 -3.58 9.66 5.20
CA LEU A 107 -3.08 11.00 4.87
C LEU A 107 -1.80 10.94 4.03
N LEU A 108 -0.83 10.11 4.43
CA LEU A 108 0.41 9.89 3.68
C LEU A 108 0.10 9.41 2.25
N SER A 109 -0.82 8.47 2.13
CA SER A 109 -1.20 7.89 0.83
C SER A 109 -1.95 8.89 -0.04
N LEU A 110 -2.80 9.73 0.55
CA LEU A 110 -3.48 10.81 -0.17
C LEU A 110 -2.48 11.86 -0.68
N ILE A 111 -1.45 12.18 0.10
CA ILE A 111 -0.40 13.12 -0.31
C ILE A 111 0.46 12.52 -1.42
N ILE A 112 0.92 11.27 -1.26
CA ILE A 112 1.84 10.64 -2.21
C ILE A 112 1.14 10.24 -3.51
N PHE A 113 -0.09 9.71 -3.44
CA PHE A 113 -0.78 9.16 -4.61
C PHE A 113 -1.96 10.02 -5.04
N GLY A 114 -2.75 10.52 -4.10
CA GLY A 114 -3.91 11.36 -4.42
C GLY A 114 -3.51 12.70 -5.03
N THR A 115 -2.52 13.38 -4.46
CA THR A 115 -2.10 14.71 -4.95
C THR A 115 -1.55 14.64 -6.37
N PRO A 116 -0.62 13.71 -6.72
CA PRO A 116 -0.23 13.55 -8.11
C PRO A 116 -1.38 13.13 -9.00
N LEU A 117 -2.20 12.16 -8.60
CA LEU A 117 -3.37 11.72 -9.39
C LEU A 117 -4.33 12.87 -9.74
N PHE A 118 -4.58 13.78 -8.79
CA PHE A 118 -5.48 14.90 -9.00
C PHE A 118 -4.83 16.05 -9.79
N LEU A 119 -3.51 16.24 -9.70
CA LEU A 119 -2.83 17.39 -10.31
C LEU A 119 -2.11 17.08 -11.64
N SER A 120 -1.72 15.83 -11.89
CA SER A 120 -0.91 15.44 -13.06
C SER A 120 -1.72 15.30 -14.35
N ASN A 121 -3.02 15.62 -14.32
CA ASN A 121 -3.95 15.38 -15.41
C ASN A 121 -3.64 16.29 -16.62
N PRO A 122 -3.12 15.76 -17.74
CA PRO A 122 -2.71 16.58 -18.88
C PRO A 122 -3.89 17.02 -19.78
N ASN A 123 -5.14 16.62 -19.49
CA ASN A 123 -6.29 16.83 -20.40
C ASN A 123 -7.62 17.24 -19.70
N ASN A 124 -7.60 17.65 -18.42
CA ASN A 124 -8.80 18.05 -17.65
C ASN A 124 -9.92 16.98 -17.48
N GLU A 125 -9.66 15.70 -17.77
CA GLU A 125 -10.65 14.62 -17.56
C GLU A 125 -11.11 14.43 -16.10
N LEU A 126 -10.23 14.68 -15.13
CA LEU A 126 -10.53 14.75 -13.69
C LEU A 126 -10.96 16.13 -13.19
N PHE A 127 -10.97 17.17 -14.04
CA PHE A 127 -11.38 18.56 -13.72
C PHE A 127 -12.70 18.99 -14.38
N GLY A 128 -13.39 18.06 -15.06
CA GLY A 128 -14.75 18.28 -15.55
C GLY A 128 -15.80 18.38 -14.43
N PRO A 129 -17.10 18.45 -14.74
CA PRO A 129 -18.18 18.50 -13.75
C PRO A 129 -18.15 17.37 -12.70
N GLN A 130 -17.51 16.24 -13.03
CA GLN A 130 -17.28 15.08 -12.17
C GLN A 130 -16.19 15.26 -11.11
N ALA A 131 -15.34 16.28 -11.22
CA ALA A 131 -14.15 16.47 -10.38
C ALA A 131 -14.45 16.46 -8.88
N PRO A 132 -15.44 17.22 -8.37
CA PRO A 132 -15.70 17.26 -6.93
C PRO A 132 -16.13 15.89 -6.39
N LEU A 133 -16.95 15.16 -7.15
CA LEU A 133 -17.41 13.82 -6.80
C LEU A 133 -16.25 12.82 -6.83
N GLY A 134 -15.46 12.82 -7.92
CA GLY A 134 -14.30 11.95 -8.08
C GLY A 134 -13.28 12.14 -6.98
N ILE A 135 -12.84 13.38 -6.75
CA ILE A 135 -11.85 13.72 -5.71
C ILE A 135 -12.35 13.28 -4.34
N SER A 136 -13.63 13.55 -4.00
CA SER A 136 -14.21 13.18 -2.71
C SER A 136 -14.26 11.65 -2.53
N LEU A 137 -14.72 10.92 -3.54
CA LEU A 137 -14.82 9.45 -3.48
C LEU A 137 -13.45 8.79 -3.41
N PHE A 138 -12.49 9.20 -4.25
CA PHE A 138 -11.13 8.66 -4.21
C PHE A 138 -10.42 9.01 -2.89
N SER A 139 -10.60 10.23 -2.37
CA SER A 139 -10.03 10.62 -1.08
C SER A 139 -10.59 9.77 0.06
N ALA A 140 -11.91 9.59 0.12
CA ALA A 140 -12.54 8.70 1.10
C ALA A 140 -12.03 7.26 0.95
N LEU A 141 -11.85 6.81 -0.29
CA LEU A 141 -11.35 5.47 -0.59
C LEU A 141 -9.93 5.25 -0.09
N PHE A 142 -9.02 6.22 -0.19
CA PHE A 142 -7.67 6.14 0.40
C PHE A 142 -7.72 5.91 1.92
N PHE A 143 -8.62 6.60 2.63
CA PHE A 143 -8.80 6.37 4.07
C PHE A 143 -9.38 5.00 4.36
N ILE A 144 -10.46 4.61 3.68
CA ILE A 144 -11.09 3.29 3.87
C ILE A 144 -10.07 2.17 3.65
N TRP A 145 -9.30 2.26 2.57
CA TRP A 145 -8.22 1.33 2.25
C TRP A 145 -7.14 1.29 3.33
N ALA A 146 -6.67 2.45 3.79
CA ALA A 146 -5.66 2.53 4.84
C ALA A 146 -6.16 1.88 6.14
N PHE A 147 -7.38 2.20 6.59
CA PHE A 147 -7.98 1.58 7.77
C PHE A 147 -8.13 0.07 7.61
N LEU A 148 -8.56 -0.38 6.44
CA LEU A 148 -8.72 -1.81 6.14
C LEU A 148 -7.36 -2.53 6.20
N LEU A 149 -6.32 -1.94 5.61
CA LEU A 149 -4.96 -2.48 5.65
C LEU A 149 -4.45 -2.62 7.09
N VAL A 150 -4.53 -1.53 7.86
CA VAL A 150 -4.09 -1.53 9.26
C VAL A 150 -4.85 -2.58 10.06
N TRP A 151 -6.17 -2.63 9.91
CA TRP A 151 -7.03 -3.60 10.59
C TRP A 151 -6.66 -5.04 10.22
N SER A 152 -6.48 -5.33 8.93
CA SER A 152 -6.10 -6.66 8.45
C SER A 152 -4.74 -7.09 8.98
N ILE A 153 -3.75 -6.20 8.96
CA ILE A 153 -2.40 -6.49 9.47
C ILE A 153 -2.44 -6.76 10.98
N GLU A 154 -3.16 -5.95 11.77
CA GLU A 154 -3.28 -6.20 13.22
C GLU A 154 -4.00 -7.51 13.52
N ARG A 155 -5.06 -7.85 12.77
CA ARG A 155 -5.79 -9.10 12.94
C ARG A 155 -4.93 -10.31 12.61
N ILE A 156 -4.19 -10.26 11.50
CA ILE A 156 -3.28 -11.34 11.11
C ILE A 156 -2.13 -11.44 12.11
N THR A 157 -1.56 -10.33 12.58
CA THR A 157 -0.51 -10.32 13.61
C THR A 157 -0.97 -11.10 14.85
N LYS A 158 -2.13 -10.74 15.42
CA LYS A 158 -2.70 -11.44 16.59
C LYS A 158 -2.98 -12.91 16.33
N TRP A 159 -3.44 -13.25 15.12
CA TRP A 159 -3.72 -14.64 14.73
C TRP A 159 -2.43 -15.48 14.61
N MET A 160 -1.34 -14.87 14.13
CA MET A 160 -0.03 -15.52 13.98
C MET A 160 0.66 -15.77 15.31
N GLU A 161 0.52 -14.85 16.27
CA GLU A 161 1.11 -14.98 17.61
C GLU A 161 0.54 -16.16 18.43
N GLN A 162 -0.62 -16.71 18.03
CA GLN A 162 -1.24 -17.84 18.71
C GLN A 162 -0.56 -19.19 18.46
N SER A 163 0.25 -19.37 17.39
CA SER A 163 0.98 -20.63 17.20
C SER A 163 2.23 -20.53 16.33
N ASN A 164 3.26 -21.30 16.68
CA ASN A 164 4.52 -21.39 15.92
C ASN A 164 4.32 -21.89 14.48
N GLY A 165 3.31 -22.74 14.23
CA GLY A 165 2.97 -23.20 12.89
C GLY A 165 2.49 -22.06 11.98
N ARG A 166 1.69 -21.13 12.54
CA ARG A 166 1.19 -19.96 11.80
C ARG A 166 2.32 -19.00 11.47
N LEU A 167 3.29 -18.81 12.37
CA LEU A 167 4.48 -17.99 12.07
C LEU A 167 5.23 -18.44 10.79
N LYS A 168 5.22 -19.74 10.45
CA LYS A 168 5.81 -20.22 9.18
C LYS A 168 5.12 -19.62 7.95
N LEU A 169 3.81 -19.39 8.00
CA LEU A 169 3.04 -18.79 6.90
C LEU A 169 3.50 -17.36 6.61
N ALA A 170 3.88 -16.59 7.63
CA ALA A 170 4.44 -15.25 7.43
C ALA A 170 5.75 -15.31 6.62
N TYR A 171 6.66 -16.22 6.96
CA TYR A 171 7.91 -16.38 6.20
C TYR A 171 7.69 -16.88 4.77
N ILE A 172 6.75 -17.81 4.57
CA ILE A 172 6.36 -18.27 3.23
C ILE A 172 5.79 -17.11 2.40
N SER A 173 4.89 -16.33 3.00
CA SER A 173 4.29 -15.16 2.34
C SER A 173 5.34 -14.13 1.98
N PHE A 174 6.30 -13.86 2.88
CA PHE A 174 7.46 -13.02 2.59
C PHE A 174 8.26 -13.54 1.39
N ALA A 175 8.63 -14.83 1.40
CA ALA A 175 9.45 -15.42 0.34
C ALA A 175 8.79 -15.34 -1.05
N ILE A 176 7.47 -15.52 -1.13
CA ILE A 176 6.73 -15.49 -2.39
C ILE A 176 6.48 -14.06 -2.86
N LEU A 177 6.16 -13.14 -1.94
CA LEU A 177 5.56 -11.85 -2.30
C LEU A 177 6.54 -10.68 -2.25
N VAL A 178 7.74 -10.84 -1.68
CA VAL A 178 8.70 -9.72 -1.57
C VAL A 178 9.14 -9.18 -2.93
N ILE A 179 9.40 -10.06 -3.90
CA ILE A 179 9.83 -9.66 -5.25
C ILE A 179 8.72 -8.86 -5.95
N PRO A 180 7.49 -9.37 -6.12
CA PRO A 180 6.44 -8.59 -6.78
C PRO A 180 6.10 -7.30 -6.01
N ALA A 181 6.13 -7.31 -4.68
CA ALA A 181 5.92 -6.12 -3.87
C ALA A 181 6.98 -5.04 -4.13
N ALA A 182 8.26 -5.43 -4.17
CA ALA A 182 9.37 -4.52 -4.40
C ALA A 182 9.38 -3.96 -5.83
N VAL A 183 9.11 -4.82 -6.83
CA VAL A 183 8.99 -4.39 -8.24
C VAL A 183 7.86 -3.37 -8.40
N MET A 184 6.68 -3.62 -7.82
CA MET A 184 5.58 -2.66 -7.91
C MET A 184 5.88 -1.37 -7.15
N LEU A 185 6.51 -1.44 -5.97
CA LEU A 185 6.93 -0.24 -5.25
C LEU A 185 7.92 0.60 -6.05
N PHE A 186 8.88 -0.04 -6.71
CA PHE A 186 9.85 0.64 -7.57
C PHE A 186 9.18 1.29 -8.79
N ASN A 187 8.28 0.58 -9.48
CA ASN A 187 7.55 1.13 -10.62
C ASN A 187 6.68 2.33 -10.22
N MET A 188 5.97 2.23 -9.08
CA MET A 188 5.19 3.36 -8.55
C MET A 188 6.07 4.58 -8.23
N PHE A 189 7.27 4.35 -7.69
CA PHE A 189 8.24 5.43 -7.47
C PHE A 189 8.66 6.07 -8.79
N LEU A 190 9.01 5.26 -9.81
CA LEU A 190 9.38 5.80 -11.12
C LEU A 190 8.24 6.61 -11.76
N GLU A 191 7.01 6.09 -11.74
CA GLU A 191 5.83 6.76 -12.29
C GLU A 191 5.60 8.14 -11.63
N ILE A 192 5.74 8.23 -10.31
CA ILE A 192 5.60 9.52 -9.60
C ILE A 192 6.68 10.52 -10.05
N PHE A 193 7.94 10.12 -10.10
CA PHE A 193 9.06 11.04 -10.32
C PHE A 193 9.32 11.38 -11.79
N TYR A 194 9.08 10.43 -12.70
CA TYR A 194 9.38 10.61 -14.13
C TYR A 194 8.16 10.96 -14.97
N GLU A 195 6.94 10.69 -14.51
CA GLU A 195 5.73 10.97 -15.27
C GLU A 195 4.84 12.01 -14.56
N MET A 196 4.40 11.73 -13.34
CA MET A 196 3.39 12.57 -12.67
C MET A 196 3.94 13.94 -12.25
N ILE A 197 5.08 14.00 -11.56
CA ILE A 197 5.68 15.27 -11.11
C ILE A 197 6.02 16.19 -12.31
N PRO A 198 6.69 15.71 -13.37
CA PRO A 198 6.92 16.52 -14.56
C PRO A 198 5.62 17.05 -15.19
N ALA A 199 4.58 16.21 -15.30
CA ALA A 199 3.28 16.65 -15.83
C ALA A 199 2.63 17.76 -14.98
N ILE A 200 2.75 17.68 -13.65
CA ILE A 200 2.28 18.73 -12.74
C ILE A 200 3.04 20.04 -12.98
N ILE A 201 4.37 19.97 -13.10
CA ILE A 201 5.21 21.15 -13.35
C ILE A 201 4.85 21.80 -14.68
N GLU A 202 4.65 21.00 -15.74
CA GLU A 202 4.24 21.50 -17.05
C GLU A 202 2.89 22.20 -16.97
N ASN A 203 1.90 21.60 -16.28
CA ASN A 203 0.58 22.17 -16.08
C ASN A 203 0.61 23.53 -15.35
N PHE A 204 1.52 23.74 -14.39
CA PHE A 204 1.67 25.03 -13.71
C PHE A 204 2.50 26.06 -14.48
N SER A 205 3.21 25.63 -15.53
CA SER A 205 4.04 26.51 -16.36
C SER A 205 3.31 27.09 -17.59
N ARG A 206 2.09 26.61 -17.87
CA ARG A 206 1.18 27.12 -18.90
C ARG A 206 0.21 28.12 -18.31
#